data_AF-A0A7C2WZ86-F1
#
_entry.id   AF-A0A7C2WZ86-F1
#
_cell.length_a   1.000
_cell.length_b   1.000
_cell.length_c   1.000
_cell.angle_alpha   90.00
_cell.angle_beta   90.00
_cell.angle_gamma   90.00
#
_symmetry.space_group_name_H-M   'P 1'
#
loop_
_entity.id
_entity.type
_entity.pdbx_description
1 polymer ?
#
loop_
_entity_poly.entity_id
_entity_poly.type
_entity_poly.pdbx_seq_one_letter_code
_entity_poly.pdbx_strand_id
1 'polypeptide(L)'
;MICAGEASLWLVEESRATAVLGGSGPACGFWLALRKRGTVEARRVACQRAIQYSQRLAQPVSEEDQMPGLLSRILPRELTFFDLFTSQAENVHHAARLLAELFENYTDVANRVQAIKELEHQGDTIIHDLMTRLNQTFITPIDREDIHALSSKIDDVLDLVDAAASRLVIYRVDRIRPQTVQLARIVPQATEQMLAAVRALEKQNDILRYCREMTRVEKEADRICRLLIAELFEEETHPVEIIKWKEIIEVLEASTDKVEDVANVLEAVALKSS
;
A
#
# COMPACT_ATOMS: atom_id res chain seq x y z
N MET A 1 -4.44 -54.83 -2.87
CA MET A 1 -4.09 -55.55 -1.63
C MET A 1 -2.92 -54.80 -1.02
N ILE A 2 -3.20 -53.80 -0.18
CA ILE A 2 -2.18 -52.94 0.42
C ILE A 2 -1.62 -53.72 1.62
N CYS A 3 -0.30 -53.86 1.68
CA CYS A 3 0.41 -54.58 2.73
C CYS A 3 0.08 -53.99 4.11
N ALA A 4 -0.27 -54.85 5.07
CA ALA A 4 -0.68 -54.48 6.43
C ALA A 4 0.37 -53.69 7.24
N GLY A 5 1.61 -53.59 6.75
CA GLY A 5 2.69 -52.79 7.37
C GLY A 5 2.66 -51.29 7.03
N GLU A 6 2.05 -50.86 5.91
CA GLU A 6 2.01 -49.44 5.55
C GLU A 6 0.85 -48.69 6.23
N ALA A 7 -0.26 -49.38 6.52
CA ALA A 7 -1.41 -48.80 7.21
C ALA A 7 -1.11 -48.45 8.69
N SER A 8 -0.21 -49.20 9.33
CA SER A 8 0.18 -49.03 10.73
C SER A 8 1.15 -47.86 10.93
N LEU A 9 2.07 -47.62 9.98
CA LEU A 9 2.92 -46.43 9.97
C LEU A 9 2.12 -45.14 9.73
N TRP A 10 1.12 -45.19 8.85
CA TRP A 10 0.24 -44.06 8.55
C TRP A 10 -0.58 -43.59 9.76
N LEU A 11 -1.16 -44.50 10.53
CA LEU A 11 -1.94 -44.16 11.73
C LEU A 11 -1.08 -43.50 12.82
N VAL A 12 0.20 -43.89 12.92
CA VAL A 12 1.17 -43.30 13.85
C VAL A 12 1.60 -41.90 13.41
N GLU A 13 1.81 -41.68 12.10
CA GLU A 13 2.12 -40.35 11.55
C GLU A 13 0.93 -39.39 11.62
N GLU A 14 -0.30 -39.86 11.34
CA GLU A 14 -1.53 -39.06 11.44
C GLU A 14 -1.79 -38.61 12.89
N SER A 15 -1.52 -39.49 13.86
CA SER A 15 -1.65 -39.18 15.28
C SER A 15 -0.59 -38.17 15.76
N ARG A 16 0.64 -38.23 15.24
CA ARG A 16 1.69 -37.22 15.52
C ARG A 16 1.37 -35.86 14.94
N ALA A 17 0.90 -35.78 13.69
CA ALA A 17 0.53 -34.51 13.08
C ALA A 17 -0.70 -33.87 13.75
N THR A 18 -1.66 -34.68 14.21
CA THR A 18 -2.82 -34.20 14.99
C THR A 18 -2.39 -33.64 16.36
N ALA A 19 -1.39 -34.25 17.01
CA ALA A 19 -0.83 -33.73 18.27
C ALA A 19 -0.03 -32.43 18.09
N VAL A 20 0.65 -32.26 16.96
CA VAL A 20 1.43 -31.04 16.63
C VAL A 20 0.54 -29.89 16.17
N LEU A 21 -0.55 -30.17 15.46
CA LEU A 21 -1.43 -29.16 14.84
C LEU A 21 -2.76 -28.96 15.59
N GLY A 22 -2.98 -29.66 16.69
CA GLY A 22 -4.21 -29.60 17.50
C GLY A 22 -4.42 -28.30 18.30
N GLY A 23 -3.53 -27.31 18.15
CA GLY A 23 -3.71 -25.96 18.70
C GLY A 23 -4.60 -25.07 17.82
N SER A 24 -5.26 -24.10 18.42
CA SER A 24 -6.08 -23.08 17.74
C SER A 24 -5.19 -22.12 16.93
N GLY A 25 -4.82 -22.52 15.71
CA GLY A 25 -4.08 -21.70 14.75
C GLY A 25 -4.45 -22.03 13.30
N PRO A 26 -4.14 -21.16 12.33
CA PRO A 26 -4.57 -21.28 10.93
C PRO A 26 -4.11 -22.59 10.24
N ALA A 27 -2.99 -23.18 10.70
CA ALA A 27 -2.53 -24.49 10.24
C ALA A 27 -3.49 -25.65 10.57
N CYS A 28 -4.30 -25.52 11.63
CA CYS A 28 -5.27 -26.53 12.06
C CYS A 28 -6.46 -26.63 11.10
N GLY A 29 -6.95 -25.49 10.61
CA GLY A 29 -8.04 -25.42 9.64
C GLY A 29 -7.68 -26.05 8.29
N PHE A 30 -6.46 -25.78 7.80
CA PHE A 30 -5.93 -26.37 6.57
C PHE A 30 -5.76 -27.89 6.68
N TRP A 31 -5.29 -28.40 7.82
CA TRP A 31 -5.11 -29.83 8.06
C TRP A 31 -6.45 -30.58 8.16
N LEU A 32 -7.45 -29.99 8.83
CA LEU A 32 -8.83 -30.51 8.88
C LEU A 32 -9.49 -30.57 7.50
N ALA A 33 -9.26 -29.57 6.65
CA ALA A 33 -9.76 -29.54 5.28
C ALA A 33 -9.10 -30.62 4.39
N LEU A 34 -7.78 -30.77 4.47
CA LEU A 34 -7.03 -31.81 3.76
C LEU A 34 -7.41 -33.23 4.21
N ARG A 35 -7.68 -33.44 5.50
CA ARG A 35 -8.17 -34.72 6.05
C ARG A 35 -9.52 -35.14 5.49
N LYS A 36 -10.41 -34.17 5.20
CA LYS A 36 -11.75 -34.45 4.64
C LYS A 36 -11.74 -34.65 3.12
N ARG A 37 -10.85 -33.98 2.36
CA ARG A 37 -10.97 -33.91 0.88
C ARG A 37 -9.68 -34.13 0.07
N GLY A 38 -8.51 -34.28 0.68
CA GLY A 38 -7.24 -34.47 -0.03
C GLY A 38 -7.00 -35.90 -0.49
N THR A 39 -6.27 -36.09 -1.60
CA THR A 39 -5.75 -37.40 -2.05
C THR A 39 -4.70 -37.92 -1.06
N VAL A 40 -4.45 -39.24 -1.07
CA VAL A 40 -3.48 -39.89 -0.16
C VAL A 40 -2.08 -39.26 -0.27
N GLU A 41 -1.65 -38.92 -1.48
CA GLU A 41 -0.36 -38.28 -1.73
C GLU A 41 -0.29 -36.85 -1.17
N ALA A 42 -1.34 -36.06 -1.34
CA ALA A 42 -1.41 -34.70 -0.79
C ALA A 42 -1.38 -34.70 0.76
N ARG A 43 -2.01 -35.71 1.38
CA ARG A 43 -1.96 -35.90 2.84
C ARG A 43 -0.56 -36.29 3.32
N ARG A 44 0.15 -37.12 2.56
CA ARG A 44 1.51 -37.58 2.89
C ARG A 44 2.51 -36.43 2.90
N VAL A 45 2.47 -35.59 1.86
CA VAL A 45 3.34 -34.42 1.72
C VAL A 45 3.06 -33.39 2.83
N ALA A 46 1.78 -33.15 3.14
CA ALA A 46 1.39 -32.23 4.22
C ALA A 46 1.85 -32.72 5.61
N CYS A 47 1.73 -34.03 5.88
CA CYS A 47 2.17 -34.64 7.14
C CYS A 47 3.69 -34.56 7.30
N GLN A 48 4.46 -34.94 6.28
CA GLN A 48 5.93 -34.89 6.31
C GLN A 48 6.45 -33.46 6.54
N ARG A 49 5.82 -32.45 5.94
CA ARG A 49 6.21 -31.05 6.10
C ARG A 49 5.83 -30.48 7.48
N ALA A 50 4.69 -30.89 8.04
CA ALA A 50 4.30 -30.48 9.40
C ALA A 50 5.26 -31.06 10.46
N ILE A 51 5.70 -32.31 10.28
CA ILE A 51 6.70 -32.95 11.15
C ILE A 51 8.06 -32.26 11.03
N GLN A 52 8.51 -31.92 9.80
CA GLN A 52 9.74 -31.15 9.60
C GLN A 52 9.69 -29.77 10.25
N TYR A 53 8.53 -29.10 10.19
CA TYR A 53 8.34 -27.79 10.82
C TYR A 53 8.39 -27.87 12.35
N SER A 54 7.72 -28.86 12.95
CA SER A 54 7.77 -29.05 14.42
C SER A 54 9.18 -29.41 14.91
N GLN A 55 9.94 -30.16 14.10
CA GLN A 55 11.32 -30.51 14.41
C GLN A 55 12.26 -29.29 14.36
N ARG A 56 12.00 -28.28 13.53
CA ARG A 56 12.76 -27.01 13.55
C ARG A 56 12.42 -26.14 14.77
N LEU A 57 11.16 -26.11 15.18
CA LEU A 57 10.75 -25.34 16.37
C LEU A 57 11.24 -25.94 17.69
N ALA A 58 11.62 -27.23 17.69
CA ALA A 58 12.11 -27.95 18.87
C ALA A 58 13.65 -27.92 19.02
N GLN A 59 14.39 -27.26 18.11
CA GLN A 59 15.84 -27.11 18.26
C GLN A 59 16.16 -25.93 19.19
N PRO A 60 16.91 -26.14 20.28
CA PRO A 60 17.41 -25.03 21.08
C PRO A 60 18.42 -24.22 20.27
N VAL A 61 18.29 -22.90 20.30
CA VAL A 61 19.28 -21.97 19.74
C VAL A 61 20.58 -22.19 20.50
N SER A 62 21.62 -22.68 19.82
CA SER A 62 22.96 -22.82 20.40
C SER A 62 23.54 -21.44 20.72
N GLU A 63 24.05 -21.28 21.95
CA GLU A 63 24.57 -20.04 22.56
C GLU A 63 25.79 -19.39 21.86
N GLU A 64 26.15 -19.76 20.63
CA GLU A 64 27.33 -19.24 19.93
C GLU A 64 27.09 -18.00 19.04
N ASP A 65 25.84 -17.52 18.89
CA ASP A 65 25.55 -16.38 18.00
C ASP A 65 25.43 -15.03 18.75
N GLN A 66 26.31 -14.81 19.73
CA GLN A 66 26.51 -13.50 20.37
C GLN A 66 27.90 -12.95 20.06
N MET A 67 28.05 -12.44 18.83
CA MET A 67 29.03 -11.40 18.52
C MET A 67 28.37 -10.38 17.60
N PRO A 68 28.23 -9.10 17.98
CA PRO A 68 27.77 -8.06 17.06
C PRO A 68 28.88 -7.78 16.05
N GLY A 69 28.90 -8.58 14.98
CA GLY A 69 29.88 -8.51 13.91
C GLY A 69 29.66 -7.27 13.04
N LEU A 70 30.77 -6.60 12.76
CA LEU A 70 30.95 -5.47 11.83
C LEU A 70 30.25 -5.66 10.45
N LEU A 71 29.93 -6.90 10.07
CA LEU A 71 29.25 -7.30 8.84
C LEU A 71 27.76 -6.90 8.76
N SER A 72 27.07 -6.79 9.91
CA SER A 72 25.66 -6.32 9.96
C SER A 72 25.49 -4.86 9.54
N ARG A 73 26.60 -4.14 9.37
CA ARG A 73 26.65 -2.71 9.02
C ARG A 73 26.98 -2.48 7.53
N ILE A 74 27.20 -3.55 6.77
CA ILE A 74 27.63 -3.53 5.36
C ILE A 74 26.65 -4.29 4.43
N LEU A 75 25.80 -5.18 4.98
CA LEU A 75 24.72 -5.81 4.23
C LEU A 75 23.50 -4.87 4.18
N PRO A 76 22.97 -4.52 2.99
CA PRO A 76 21.70 -3.81 2.88
C PRO A 76 20.63 -4.57 3.65
N ARG A 77 19.93 -3.91 4.56
CA ARG A 77 18.71 -4.49 5.16
C ARG A 77 17.72 -4.70 4.01
N GLU A 78 17.19 -5.90 3.89
CA GLU A 78 16.06 -6.13 3.00
C GLU A 78 14.86 -5.28 3.45
N LEU A 79 14.36 -4.41 2.58
CA LEU A 79 13.19 -3.57 2.85
C LEU A 79 11.95 -4.42 3.08
N THR A 80 11.27 -4.23 4.20
CA THR A 80 9.98 -4.88 4.46
C THR A 80 8.87 -4.30 3.58
N PHE A 81 7.70 -4.95 3.53
CA PHE A 81 6.52 -4.38 2.87
C PHE A 81 6.14 -3.01 3.46
N PHE A 82 6.25 -2.84 4.78
CA PHE A 82 5.98 -1.57 5.45
C PHE A 82 6.97 -0.48 5.07
N ASP A 83 8.25 -0.82 4.87
CA ASP A 83 9.26 0.11 4.38
C ASP A 83 8.94 0.57 2.95
N LEU A 84 8.50 -0.35 2.08
CA LEU A 84 8.11 -0.03 0.70
C LEU A 84 6.84 0.83 0.65
N PHE A 85 5.81 0.54 1.45
CA PHE A 85 4.64 1.41 1.56
C PHE A 85 5.01 2.80 2.05
N THR A 86 5.87 2.90 3.07
CA THR A 86 6.32 4.18 3.62
C THR A 86 7.11 4.95 2.58
N SER A 87 8.00 4.29 1.84
CA SER A 87 8.78 4.91 0.76
C SER A 87 7.87 5.45 -0.34
N GLN A 88 6.85 4.69 -0.75
CA GLN A 88 5.87 5.16 -1.74
C GLN A 88 5.06 6.35 -1.21
N ALA A 89 4.59 6.30 0.03
CA ALA A 89 3.83 7.40 0.63
C ALA A 89 4.67 8.68 0.80
N GLU A 90 5.97 8.55 1.13
CA GLU A 90 6.92 9.67 1.16
C GLU A 90 7.11 10.28 -0.22
N ASN A 91 7.25 9.43 -1.25
CA ASN A 91 7.37 9.85 -2.64
C ASN A 91 6.13 10.61 -3.12
N VAL A 92 4.93 10.08 -2.84
CA VAL A 92 3.64 10.75 -3.11
C VAL A 92 3.56 12.10 -2.40
N HIS A 93 3.90 12.16 -1.12
CA HIS A 93 3.86 13.41 -0.37
C HIS A 93 4.85 14.44 -0.92
N HIS A 94 6.03 14.02 -1.37
CA HIS A 94 6.99 14.89 -2.03
C HIS A 94 6.43 15.45 -3.35
N ALA A 95 5.85 14.61 -4.20
CA ALA A 95 5.22 15.03 -5.45
C ALA A 95 4.08 16.04 -5.21
N ALA A 96 3.23 15.76 -4.21
CA ALA A 96 2.13 16.66 -3.84
C ALA A 96 2.62 18.05 -3.37
N ARG A 97 3.75 18.11 -2.66
CA ARG A 97 4.37 19.38 -2.27
C ARG A 97 4.89 20.15 -3.47
N LEU A 98 5.60 19.49 -4.39
CA LEU A 98 6.07 20.13 -5.62
C LEU A 98 4.92 20.64 -6.47
N LEU A 99 3.80 19.90 -6.53
CA LEU A 99 2.58 20.32 -7.21
C LEU A 99 2.01 21.60 -6.57
N ALA A 100 1.84 21.63 -5.24
CA ALA A 100 1.36 22.81 -4.54
C ALA A 100 2.28 24.02 -4.76
N GLU A 101 3.60 23.83 -4.68
CA GLU A 101 4.59 24.86 -4.96
C GLU A 101 4.54 25.37 -6.41
N LEU A 102 4.20 24.51 -7.38
CA LEU A 102 4.01 24.89 -8.78
C LEU A 102 2.78 25.77 -8.97
N PHE A 103 1.67 25.48 -8.27
CA PHE A 103 0.48 26.33 -8.28
C PHE A 103 0.71 27.68 -7.59
N GLU A 104 1.49 27.71 -6.50
CA GLU A 104 1.83 28.94 -5.79
C GLU A 104 2.80 29.83 -6.58
N ASN A 105 3.81 29.21 -7.19
CA ASN A 105 4.87 29.90 -7.91
C ASN A 105 4.98 29.32 -9.32
N TYR A 106 4.17 29.86 -10.23
CA TYR A 106 4.03 29.37 -11.60
C TYR A 106 5.17 29.84 -12.52
N THR A 107 6.37 29.37 -12.22
CA THR A 107 7.61 29.66 -12.94
C THR A 107 8.36 28.36 -13.20
N ASP A 108 9.16 28.32 -14.28
CA ASP A 108 9.94 27.13 -14.64
C ASP A 108 9.08 25.84 -14.76
N VAL A 109 7.88 26.00 -15.30
CA VAL A 109 6.80 25.01 -15.28
C VAL A 109 7.24 23.68 -15.87
N ALA A 110 7.91 23.69 -17.03
CA ALA A 110 8.33 22.46 -17.71
C ALA A 110 9.28 21.61 -16.84
N ASN A 111 10.28 22.23 -16.19
CA ASN A 111 11.22 21.52 -15.34
C ASN A 111 10.56 21.03 -14.04
N ARG A 112 9.66 21.83 -13.46
CA ARG A 112 8.92 21.44 -12.25
C ARG A 112 7.96 20.28 -12.51
N VAL A 113 7.25 20.29 -13.64
CA VAL A 113 6.41 19.16 -14.07
C VAL A 113 7.28 17.93 -14.35
N GLN A 114 8.44 18.08 -14.99
CA GLN A 114 9.36 16.98 -15.20
C GLN A 114 9.90 16.38 -13.88
N ALA A 115 10.12 17.20 -12.86
CA ALA A 115 10.52 16.72 -11.53
C ALA A 115 9.41 15.90 -10.86
N ILE A 116 8.14 16.29 -11.02
CA ILE A 116 7.00 15.48 -10.55
C ILE A 116 6.92 14.16 -11.33
N LYS A 117 7.13 14.19 -12.65
CA LYS A 117 7.14 12.98 -13.48
C LYS A 117 8.24 11.99 -13.08
N GLU A 118 9.40 12.51 -12.69
CA GLU A 118 10.49 11.68 -12.18
C GLU A 118 10.12 10.99 -10.84
N LEU A 119 9.33 11.65 -9.98
CA LEU A 119 8.80 11.02 -8.78
C LEU A 119 7.77 9.94 -9.12
N GLU A 120 6.94 10.12 -10.15
CA GLU A 120 6.04 9.06 -10.63
C GLU A 120 6.81 7.82 -11.13
N HIS A 121 7.86 7.99 -11.94
CA HIS A 121 8.73 6.87 -12.34
C HIS A 121 9.43 6.17 -11.16
N GLN A 122 9.83 6.94 -10.14
CA GLN A 122 10.36 6.37 -8.90
C GLN A 122 9.29 5.56 -8.17
N GLY A 123 8.04 6.03 -8.19
CA GLY A 123 6.91 5.33 -7.61
C GLY A 123 6.63 4.01 -8.30
N ASP A 124 6.58 4.00 -9.64
CA ASP A 124 6.47 2.79 -10.45
C ASP A 124 7.52 1.73 -10.07
N THR A 125 8.76 2.19 -9.84
CA THR A 125 9.87 1.31 -9.43
C THR A 125 9.60 0.70 -8.05
N ILE A 126 9.13 1.50 -7.09
CA ILE A 126 8.79 1.02 -5.74
C ILE A 126 7.65 0.00 -5.79
N ILE A 127 6.61 0.26 -6.60
CA ILE A 127 5.48 -0.66 -6.80
C ILE A 127 5.95 -1.96 -7.46
N HIS A 128 6.82 -1.88 -8.47
CA HIS A 128 7.40 -3.06 -9.10
C HIS A 128 8.18 -3.93 -8.11
N ASP A 129 9.01 -3.31 -7.27
CA ASP A 129 9.78 -4.01 -6.23
C ASP A 129 8.86 -4.66 -5.19
N LEU A 130 7.80 -3.95 -4.78
CA LEU A 130 6.79 -4.45 -3.86
C LEU A 130 6.06 -5.67 -4.42
N MET A 131 5.62 -5.62 -5.68
CA MET A 131 4.94 -6.74 -6.34
C MET A 131 5.87 -7.93 -6.54
N THR A 132 7.13 -7.67 -6.90
CA THR A 132 8.16 -8.71 -7.01
C THR A 132 8.37 -9.41 -5.67
N ARG A 133 8.52 -8.64 -4.58
CA ARG A 133 8.66 -9.17 -3.22
C ARG A 133 7.42 -9.94 -2.79
N LEU A 134 6.23 -9.44 -3.09
CA LEU A 134 4.96 -10.11 -2.81
C LEU A 134 4.91 -11.47 -3.51
N ASN A 135 5.36 -11.58 -4.76
CA ASN A 135 5.37 -12.86 -5.49
C ASN A 135 6.41 -13.86 -4.94
N GLN A 136 7.50 -13.37 -4.35
CA GLN A 136 8.57 -14.21 -3.80
C GLN A 136 8.35 -14.61 -2.33
N THR A 137 7.43 -13.95 -1.62
CA THR A 137 7.23 -14.15 -0.18
C THR A 137 6.10 -15.12 0.13
N PHE A 138 6.38 -16.31 0.65
CA PHE A 138 5.32 -17.30 0.94
C PHE A 138 4.40 -16.91 2.12
N ILE A 139 4.97 -16.29 3.17
CA ILE A 139 4.25 -15.86 4.38
C ILE A 139 4.30 -14.34 4.47
N THR A 140 3.15 -13.68 4.40
CA THR A 140 3.03 -12.22 4.45
C THR A 140 2.57 -11.74 5.84
N PRO A 141 2.94 -10.51 6.25
CA PRO A 141 2.56 -9.97 7.57
C PRO A 141 1.09 -9.55 7.67
N ILE A 142 0.47 -9.23 6.54
CA ILE A 142 -0.97 -8.99 6.36
C ILE A 142 -1.46 -9.76 5.13
N ASP A 143 -2.76 -9.75 4.87
CA ASP A 143 -3.34 -10.45 3.71
C ASP A 143 -2.72 -9.95 2.40
N ARG A 144 -2.42 -10.88 1.50
CA ARG A 144 -1.82 -10.56 0.18
C ARG A 144 -2.68 -9.60 -0.65
N GLU A 145 -3.99 -9.76 -0.57
CA GLU A 145 -4.97 -8.91 -1.24
C GLU A 145 -4.92 -7.47 -0.70
N ASP A 146 -4.75 -7.32 0.62
CA ASP A 146 -4.61 -6.01 1.26
C ASP A 146 -3.28 -5.34 0.89
N ILE A 147 -2.19 -6.11 0.79
CA ILE A 147 -0.89 -5.58 0.32
C ILE A 147 -1.05 -4.98 -1.08
N HIS A 148 -1.66 -5.74 -2.00
CA HIS A 148 -1.87 -5.30 -3.36
C HIS A 148 -2.81 -4.09 -3.44
N ALA A 149 -3.94 -4.15 -2.72
CA ALA A 149 -4.91 -3.06 -2.68
C ALA A 149 -4.27 -1.78 -2.14
N LEU A 150 -3.53 -1.86 -1.03
CA LEU A 150 -2.88 -0.70 -0.44
C LEU A 150 -1.82 -0.10 -1.36
N SER A 151 -0.96 -0.93 -1.97
CA SER A 151 0.05 -0.43 -2.91
C SER A 151 -0.59 0.26 -4.10
N SER A 152 -1.62 -0.34 -4.70
CA SER A 152 -2.31 0.24 -5.86
C SER A 152 -3.01 1.55 -5.49
N LYS A 153 -3.62 1.65 -4.30
CA LYS A 153 -4.30 2.88 -3.89
C LYS A 153 -3.36 4.02 -3.56
N ILE A 154 -2.18 3.74 -2.99
CA ILE A 154 -1.16 4.77 -2.78
C ILE A 154 -0.64 5.26 -4.14
N ASP A 155 -0.45 4.35 -5.09
CA ASP A 155 0.02 4.66 -6.45
C ASP A 155 -0.97 5.52 -7.24
N ASP A 156 -2.27 5.20 -7.19
CA ASP A 156 -3.32 6.00 -7.83
C ASP A 156 -3.24 7.50 -7.44
N VAL A 157 -2.80 7.81 -6.21
CA VAL A 157 -2.62 9.20 -5.76
C VAL A 157 -1.46 9.88 -6.49
N LEU A 158 -0.34 9.17 -6.69
CA LEU A 158 0.84 9.68 -7.41
C LEU A 158 0.49 10.00 -8.86
N ASP A 159 -0.22 9.09 -9.52
CA ASP A 159 -0.67 9.22 -10.89
C ASP A 159 -1.53 10.47 -11.10
N LEU A 160 -2.44 10.75 -10.17
CA LEU A 160 -3.30 11.94 -10.25
C LEU A 160 -2.53 13.23 -9.97
N VAL A 161 -1.52 13.19 -9.10
CA VAL A 161 -0.61 14.33 -8.87
C VAL A 161 0.22 14.63 -10.13
N ASP A 162 0.78 13.60 -10.79
CA ASP A 162 1.46 13.76 -12.09
C ASP A 162 0.49 14.24 -13.18
N ALA A 163 -0.71 13.67 -13.25
CA ALA A 163 -1.73 14.07 -14.22
C ALA A 163 -2.12 15.56 -14.06
N ALA A 164 -2.28 16.04 -12.82
CA ALA A 164 -2.56 17.44 -12.53
C ALA A 164 -1.42 18.35 -13.03
N ALA A 165 -0.17 18.00 -12.73
CA ALA A 165 1.02 18.72 -13.18
C ALA A 165 1.13 18.73 -14.71
N SER A 166 0.99 17.57 -15.33
CA SER A 166 1.09 17.36 -16.77
C SER A 166 0.02 18.13 -17.55
N ARG A 167 -1.23 18.20 -17.04
CA ARG A 167 -2.31 18.98 -17.67
C ARG A 167 -1.98 20.47 -17.81
N LEU A 168 -1.23 21.05 -16.88
CA LEU A 168 -0.79 22.45 -16.98
C LEU A 168 0.03 22.70 -18.25
N VAL A 169 0.89 21.74 -18.62
CA VAL A 169 1.74 21.81 -19.83
C VAL A 169 0.95 21.40 -21.07
N ILE A 170 0.24 20.27 -21.03
CA ILE A 170 -0.52 19.74 -22.17
C ILE A 170 -1.57 20.75 -22.64
N TYR A 171 -2.23 21.43 -21.70
CA TYR A 171 -3.25 22.43 -22.00
C TYR A 171 -2.69 23.82 -22.26
N ARG A 172 -1.36 23.99 -22.17
CA ARG A 172 -0.68 25.27 -22.36
C ARG A 172 -1.32 26.35 -21.49
N VAL A 173 -1.38 26.09 -20.18
CA VAL A 173 -1.88 27.05 -19.21
C VAL A 173 -0.87 28.18 -19.08
N ASP A 174 -1.30 29.41 -19.36
CA ASP A 174 -0.39 30.57 -19.32
C ASP A 174 -0.22 31.11 -17.89
N ARG A 175 -1.26 31.01 -17.06
CA ARG A 175 -1.30 31.54 -15.69
C ARG A 175 -2.21 30.71 -14.81
N ILE A 176 -1.84 30.54 -13.55
CA ILE A 176 -2.70 29.90 -12.55
C ILE A 176 -3.89 30.81 -12.18
N ARG A 177 -5.08 30.22 -12.06
CA ARG A 177 -6.23 30.89 -11.42
C ARG A 177 -5.98 30.99 -9.91
N PRO A 178 -5.92 32.18 -9.31
CA PRO A 178 -5.53 32.34 -7.90
C PRO A 178 -6.34 31.48 -6.92
N GLN A 179 -7.64 31.30 -7.20
CA GLN A 179 -8.55 30.54 -6.37
C GLN A 179 -8.22 29.04 -6.33
N THR A 180 -7.59 28.47 -7.37
CA THR A 180 -7.25 27.03 -7.42
C THR A 180 -6.04 26.67 -6.55
N VAL A 181 -5.23 27.67 -6.16
CA VAL A 181 -4.08 27.48 -5.25
C VAL A 181 -4.54 26.90 -3.91
N GLN A 182 -5.73 27.28 -3.43
CA GLN A 182 -6.25 26.75 -2.16
C GLN A 182 -6.53 25.24 -2.24
N LEU A 183 -7.02 24.73 -3.39
CA LEU A 183 -7.27 23.31 -3.60
C LEU A 183 -5.95 22.56 -3.77
N ALA A 184 -5.00 23.11 -4.52
CA ALA A 184 -3.66 22.53 -4.67
C ALA A 184 -2.93 22.39 -3.32
N ARG A 185 -3.16 23.30 -2.37
CA ARG A 185 -2.62 23.23 -1.00
C ARG A 185 -3.23 22.13 -0.14
N ILE A 186 -4.40 21.59 -0.50
CA ILE A 186 -5.01 20.50 0.25
C ILE A 186 -4.34 19.16 -0.08
N VAL A 187 -3.89 18.96 -1.32
CA VAL A 187 -3.22 17.73 -1.75
C VAL A 187 -2.04 17.32 -0.84
N PRO A 188 -1.07 18.20 -0.49
CA PRO A 188 -0.02 17.85 0.46
C PRO A 188 -0.54 17.59 1.89
N GLN A 189 -1.64 18.22 2.31
CA GLN A 189 -2.25 17.96 3.63
C GLN A 189 -2.87 16.56 3.68
N ALA A 190 -3.56 16.15 2.62
CA ALA A 190 -4.15 14.82 2.50
C ALA A 190 -3.06 13.74 2.52
N THR A 191 -2.02 13.91 1.70
CA THR A 191 -0.91 12.96 1.60
C THR A 191 -0.05 12.91 2.86
N GLU A 192 0.02 13.99 3.65
CA GLU A 192 0.66 13.97 4.97
C GLU A 192 -0.08 13.06 5.95
N GLN A 193 -1.42 13.12 5.99
CA GLN A 193 -2.22 12.21 6.81
C GLN A 193 -2.09 10.76 6.32
N MET A 194 -2.07 10.54 5.00
CA MET A 194 -1.82 9.23 4.40
C MET A 194 -0.47 8.66 4.84
N LEU A 195 0.60 9.45 4.76
CA LEU A 195 1.94 9.04 5.19
C LEU A 195 1.97 8.69 6.69
N ALA A 196 1.31 9.49 7.53
CA ALA A 196 1.20 9.21 8.95
C ALA A 196 0.44 7.90 9.22
N ALA A 197 -0.65 7.64 8.48
CA ALA A 197 -1.42 6.40 8.57
C ALA A 197 -0.62 5.17 8.13
N VAL A 198 0.10 5.26 7.01
CA VAL A 198 0.95 4.17 6.49
C VAL A 198 2.09 3.85 7.47
N ARG A 199 2.76 4.86 8.05
CA ARG A 199 3.78 4.64 9.08
C ARG A 199 3.23 4.01 10.35
N ALA A 200 1.97 4.29 10.67
CA ALA A 200 1.28 3.71 11.81
C ALA A 200 0.86 2.23 11.59
N LEU A 201 0.85 1.76 10.34
CA LEU A 201 0.34 0.44 9.96
C LEU A 201 1.09 -0.71 10.65
N GLU A 202 2.42 -0.65 10.71
CA GLU A 202 3.25 -1.72 11.29
C GLU A 202 2.91 -2.00 12.76
N LYS A 203 2.63 -0.94 13.53
CA LYS A 203 2.32 -1.03 14.97
C LYS A 203 0.82 -1.02 15.27
N GLN A 204 -0.02 -0.87 14.24
CA GLN A 204 -1.47 -0.78 14.33
C GLN A 204 -1.99 0.26 15.34
N ASN A 205 -1.23 1.32 15.59
CA ASN A 205 -1.59 2.32 16.57
C ASN A 205 -2.16 3.56 15.90
N ASP A 206 -3.29 4.08 16.39
CA ASP A 206 -3.91 5.32 15.91
C ASP A 206 -4.31 5.34 14.41
N ILE A 207 -4.29 4.21 13.67
CA ILE A 207 -4.64 4.17 12.23
C ILE A 207 -6.01 4.80 11.97
N LEU A 208 -7.03 4.39 12.73
CA LEU A 208 -8.41 4.89 12.57
C LEU A 208 -8.53 6.40 12.81
N ARG A 209 -7.62 6.99 13.60
CA ARG A 209 -7.58 8.45 13.79
C ARG A 209 -7.10 9.13 12.50
N TYR A 210 -6.04 8.62 11.88
CA TYR A 210 -5.55 9.17 10.61
C TYR A 210 -6.55 8.97 9.48
N CYS A 211 -7.21 7.81 9.38
CA CYS A 211 -8.26 7.58 8.39
C CYS A 211 -9.40 8.61 8.50
N ARG A 212 -9.86 8.93 9.71
CA ARG A 212 -10.85 9.99 9.92
C ARG A 212 -10.36 11.38 9.48
N GLU A 213 -9.08 11.69 9.69
CA GLU A 213 -8.51 12.95 9.21
C GLU A 213 -8.39 12.99 7.69
N MET A 214 -8.04 11.87 7.03
CA MET A 214 -8.02 11.75 5.58
C MET A 214 -9.40 12.04 4.97
N THR A 215 -10.46 11.39 5.47
CA THR A 215 -11.85 11.68 5.07
C THR A 215 -12.27 13.12 5.38
N ARG A 216 -11.79 13.72 6.49
CA ARG A 216 -12.10 15.13 6.79
C ARG A 216 -11.48 16.08 5.77
N VAL A 217 -10.24 15.80 5.34
CA VAL A 217 -9.50 16.61 4.36
C VAL A 217 -10.09 16.46 2.97
N GLU A 218 -10.49 15.25 2.56
CA GLU A 218 -11.21 15.00 1.29
C GLU A 218 -12.51 15.84 1.23
N LYS A 219 -13.36 15.79 2.26
CA LYS A 219 -14.61 16.58 2.29
C LYS A 219 -14.39 18.08 2.12
N GLU A 220 -13.28 18.58 2.63
CA GLU A 220 -12.90 19.98 2.44
C GLU A 220 -12.44 20.26 1.01
N ALA A 221 -11.67 19.36 0.39
CA ALA A 221 -11.28 19.43 -1.01
C ALA A 221 -12.50 19.41 -1.94
N ASP A 222 -13.43 18.49 -1.73
CA ASP A 222 -14.68 18.34 -2.48
C ASP A 222 -15.56 19.61 -2.36
N ARG A 223 -15.68 20.19 -1.15
CA ARG A 223 -16.36 21.47 -0.94
C ARG A 223 -15.72 22.60 -1.75
N ILE A 224 -14.40 22.72 -1.72
CA ILE A 224 -13.67 23.76 -2.47
C ILE A 224 -13.78 23.52 -3.97
N CYS A 225 -13.66 22.28 -4.43
CA CYS A 225 -13.79 21.89 -5.83
C CYS A 225 -15.14 22.36 -6.41
N ARG A 226 -16.26 22.06 -5.72
CA ARG A 226 -17.59 22.52 -6.13
C ARG A 226 -17.71 24.03 -6.23
N LEU A 227 -17.12 24.76 -5.28
CA LEU A 227 -17.12 26.23 -5.31
C LEU A 227 -16.32 26.77 -6.50
N LEU A 228 -15.13 26.21 -6.75
CA LEU A 228 -14.28 26.59 -7.89
C LEU A 228 -14.92 26.28 -9.24
N ILE A 229 -15.62 25.14 -9.36
CA ILE A 229 -16.38 24.81 -10.57
C ILE A 229 -17.53 25.80 -10.75
N ALA A 230 -18.28 26.13 -9.71
CA ALA A 230 -19.37 27.11 -9.80
C ALA A 230 -18.85 28.49 -10.27
N GLU A 231 -17.78 28.98 -9.64
CA GLU A 231 -17.11 30.26 -9.99
C GLU A 231 -16.56 30.22 -11.43
N LEU A 232 -15.94 29.11 -11.85
CA LEU A 232 -15.45 28.94 -13.21
C LEU A 232 -16.54 29.11 -14.27
N PHE A 233 -17.71 28.51 -14.06
CA PHE A 233 -18.84 28.59 -15.00
C PHE A 233 -19.59 29.93 -14.94
N GLU A 234 -19.42 30.70 -13.87
CA GLU A 234 -19.99 32.05 -13.73
C GLU A 234 -19.09 33.12 -14.38
N GLU A 235 -17.77 33.04 -14.17
CA GLU A 235 -16.82 34.09 -14.57
C GLU A 235 -16.20 33.89 -15.96
N GLU A 236 -15.94 32.65 -16.37
CA GLU A 236 -15.28 32.36 -17.65
C GLU A 236 -16.28 32.18 -18.77
N THR A 237 -16.01 32.82 -19.90
CA THR A 237 -16.89 32.75 -21.09
C THR A 237 -16.26 31.95 -22.23
N HIS A 238 -14.93 31.76 -22.21
CA HIS A 238 -14.22 31.03 -23.25
C HIS A 238 -14.34 29.52 -23.03
N PRO A 239 -15.03 28.76 -23.89
CA PRO A 239 -15.35 27.35 -23.63
C PRO A 239 -14.12 26.46 -23.46
N VAL A 240 -13.03 26.75 -24.18
CA VAL A 240 -11.78 25.98 -24.04
C VAL A 240 -11.15 26.21 -22.68
N GLU A 241 -11.23 27.42 -22.12
CA GLU A 241 -10.67 27.70 -20.78
C GLU A 241 -11.51 27.04 -19.69
N ILE A 242 -12.84 27.00 -19.85
CA ILE A 242 -13.74 26.23 -18.97
C ILE A 242 -13.34 24.76 -18.96
N ILE A 243 -13.14 24.13 -20.13
CA ILE A 243 -12.75 22.71 -20.22
C ILE A 243 -11.43 22.46 -19.51
N LYS A 244 -10.39 23.24 -19.84
CA LYS A 244 -9.05 23.08 -19.24
C LYS A 244 -9.10 23.17 -17.71
N TRP A 245 -9.73 24.23 -17.20
CA TRP A 245 -9.74 24.49 -15.77
C TRP A 245 -10.64 23.54 -15.01
N LYS A 246 -11.79 23.16 -15.56
CA LYS A 246 -12.65 22.13 -14.98
C LYS A 246 -11.86 20.84 -14.80
N GLU A 247 -11.17 20.36 -15.84
CA GLU A 247 -10.38 19.14 -15.75
C GLU A 247 -9.20 19.25 -14.78
N ILE A 248 -8.55 20.40 -14.66
CA ILE A 248 -7.46 20.62 -13.68
C ILE A 248 -8.02 20.63 -12.24
N ILE A 249 -9.15 21.28 -12.02
CA ILE A 249 -9.80 21.34 -10.69
C ILE A 249 -10.25 19.94 -10.27
N GLU A 250 -10.91 19.21 -11.15
CA GLU A 250 -11.41 17.86 -10.87
C GLU A 250 -10.28 16.86 -10.61
N VAL A 251 -9.13 16.95 -11.27
CA VAL A 251 -8.02 16.02 -10.98
C VAL A 251 -7.33 16.32 -9.65
N LEU A 252 -7.27 17.59 -9.24
CA LEU A 252 -6.77 17.94 -7.91
C LEU A 252 -7.66 17.33 -6.82
N GLU A 253 -8.98 17.44 -6.97
CA GLU A 253 -9.93 16.83 -6.04
C GLU A 253 -9.88 15.30 -6.09
N ALA A 254 -9.84 14.70 -7.28
CA ALA A 254 -9.71 13.26 -7.43
C ALA A 254 -8.46 12.70 -6.74
N SER A 255 -7.35 13.46 -6.69
CA SER A 255 -6.15 13.04 -5.96
C SER A 255 -6.41 12.91 -4.46
N THR A 256 -7.27 13.75 -3.89
CA THR A 256 -7.68 13.68 -2.47
C THR A 256 -8.73 12.60 -2.21
N ASP A 257 -9.61 12.32 -3.18
CA ASP A 257 -10.51 11.16 -3.15
C ASP A 257 -9.71 9.84 -3.12
N LYS A 258 -8.63 9.73 -3.90
CA LYS A 258 -7.74 8.55 -3.83
C LYS A 258 -7.01 8.42 -2.51
N VAL A 259 -6.77 9.51 -1.79
CA VAL A 259 -6.30 9.43 -0.41
C VAL A 259 -7.38 8.81 0.50
N GLU A 260 -8.66 9.15 0.34
CA GLU A 260 -9.74 8.46 1.07
C GLU A 260 -9.84 6.97 0.72
N ASP A 261 -9.65 6.58 -0.54
CA ASP A 261 -9.56 5.16 -0.93
C ASP A 261 -8.46 4.42 -0.14
N VAL A 262 -7.31 5.05 0.09
CA VAL A 262 -6.25 4.49 0.95
C VAL A 262 -6.73 4.34 2.39
N ALA A 263 -7.46 5.33 2.93
CA ALA A 263 -8.03 5.24 4.28
C ALA A 263 -8.97 4.04 4.41
N ASN A 264 -9.85 3.82 3.41
CA ASN A 264 -10.78 2.70 3.38
C ASN A 264 -10.07 1.34 3.44
N VAL A 265 -8.95 1.19 2.70
CA VAL A 265 -8.13 -0.03 2.75
C VAL A 265 -7.47 -0.19 4.12
N LEU A 266 -6.89 0.88 4.67
CA LEU A 266 -6.25 0.85 5.99
C LEU A 266 -7.23 0.53 7.13
N GLU A 267 -8.45 1.05 7.08
CA GLU A 267 -9.51 0.73 8.03
C GLU A 267 -9.88 -0.76 7.95
N ALA A 268 -10.05 -1.29 6.73
CA ALA A 268 -10.34 -2.71 6.53
C ALA A 268 -9.23 -3.61 7.10
N VAL A 269 -7.97 -3.26 6.87
CA VAL A 269 -6.81 -3.98 7.44
C VAL A 269 -6.83 -3.94 8.96
N ALA A 270 -7.01 -2.75 9.56
CA ALA A 270 -7.01 -2.59 11.01
C ALA A 270 -8.14 -3.37 11.70
N LEU A 271 -9.31 -3.48 11.05
CA LEU A 271 -10.45 -4.25 11.57
C LEU A 271 -10.22 -5.77 11.49
N LYS A 272 -9.47 -6.27 10.51
CA LYS A 272 -9.11 -7.70 10.41
C LYS A 272 -8.10 -8.14 11.46
N SER A 273 -7.25 -7.23 11.91
CA SER A 273 -6.19 -7.50 12.88
C SER A 273 -6.58 -7.22 14.34
N SER A 274 -7.82 -6.76 14.57
CA SER A 274 -8.41 -6.48 15.89
C SER A 274 -9.10 -7.70 16.53
#